data_AF-A0A022PMT4-F1
#
_entry.id   AF-A0A022PMT4-F1
#
_cell.length_a   1.000
_cell.length_b   1.000
_cell.length_c   1.000
_cell.angle_alpha   90.00
_cell.angle_beta   90.00
_cell.angle_gamma   90.00
#
_symmetry.space_group_name_H-M   'P 1'
#
loop_
_entity.id
_entity.type
_entity.pdbx_description
1 polymer ?
#
loop_
_entity_poly.entity_id
_entity_poly.type
_entity_poly.pdbx_seq_one_letter_code
_entity_poly.pdbx_strand_id
1 'polypeptide(L)'
;MSEHERLSSLRRGRPRDSDTTKTVLSAALVLAESGRIADITINHIALYSGVAKSTIYRRWPNVSAVLMDAFFDDIEPLIIYDKQMPVIESMRVTIKKLIEVLQSKRGLLFR
;
A
#
# COMPACT_ATOMS: atom_id res chain seq x y z
N MET A 1 11.30 -24.09 27.33
CA MET A 1 10.31 -23.09 26.87
C MET A 1 11.09 -21.92 26.30
N SER A 2 11.33 -21.94 24.99
CA SER A 2 12.27 -21.03 24.32
C SER A 2 11.54 -19.85 23.69
N GLU A 3 12.20 -18.70 23.73
CA GLU A 3 11.77 -17.34 23.36
C GLU A 3 11.19 -17.22 21.93
N HIS A 4 11.46 -18.20 21.09
CA HIS A 4 10.92 -18.33 19.73
C HIS A 4 9.39 -18.46 19.66
N GLU A 5 8.72 -18.93 20.72
CA GLU A 5 7.26 -19.09 20.72
C GLU A 5 6.51 -17.80 21.07
N ARG A 6 7.17 -16.80 21.71
CA ARG A 6 6.52 -15.50 21.98
C ARG A 6 6.44 -14.60 20.74
N LEU A 7 7.39 -14.72 19.80
CA LEU A 7 7.44 -13.91 18.58
C LEU A 7 6.42 -14.33 17.51
N SER A 8 5.87 -15.55 17.59
CA SER A 8 4.79 -15.99 16.70
C SER A 8 3.44 -15.37 17.06
N SER A 9 3.26 -14.92 18.31
CA SER A 9 2.03 -14.31 18.81
C SER A 9 1.87 -12.82 18.44
N LEU A 10 2.96 -12.13 18.12
CA LEU A 10 2.94 -10.75 17.58
C LEU A 10 2.56 -10.70 16.08
N ARG A 11 2.46 -11.86 15.41
CA ARG A 11 1.90 -11.98 14.05
C ARG A 11 0.38 -11.96 14.03
N ARG A 12 -0.27 -11.81 15.19
CA ARG A 12 -1.73 -11.72 15.35
C ARG A 12 -2.21 -10.32 14.98
N GLY A 13 -2.11 -10.00 13.70
CA GLY A 13 -2.42 -8.69 13.15
C GLY A 13 -2.62 -8.66 11.64
N ARG A 14 -3.07 -9.76 11.00
CA ARG A 14 -3.86 -9.59 9.77
C ARG A 14 -5.09 -10.49 9.82
N PRO A 15 -6.26 -9.93 10.16
CA PRO A 15 -7.51 -10.67 10.12
C PRO A 15 -7.76 -11.15 8.69
N ARG A 16 -8.67 -12.12 8.56
CA ARG A 16 -9.25 -12.70 7.33
C ARG A 16 -9.58 -11.70 6.21
N ASP A 17 -9.67 -10.41 6.54
CA ASP A 17 -9.81 -9.23 5.66
C ASP A 17 -8.55 -8.88 4.82
N SER A 18 -7.39 -9.53 5.04
CA SER A 18 -6.16 -9.20 4.30
C SER A 18 -6.29 -9.39 2.79
N ASP A 19 -7.06 -10.40 2.37
CA ASP A 19 -7.24 -10.72 0.96
C ASP A 19 -8.12 -9.67 0.28
N THR A 20 -9.28 -9.37 0.86
CA THR A 20 -10.18 -8.29 0.40
C THR A 20 -9.47 -6.93 0.38
N THR A 21 -8.66 -6.65 1.39
CA THR A 21 -7.88 -5.40 1.45
C THR A 21 -6.95 -5.32 0.24
N LYS A 22 -6.13 -6.36 0.03
CA LYS A 22 -5.21 -6.41 -1.11
C LYS A 22 -5.94 -6.29 -2.43
N THR A 23 -7.07 -6.97 -2.61
CA THR A 23 -7.88 -6.87 -3.83
C THR A 23 -8.31 -5.42 -4.11
N VAL A 24 -8.77 -4.71 -3.08
CA VAL A 24 -9.18 -3.30 -3.20
C VAL A 24 -7.98 -2.41 -3.51
N LEU A 25 -6.85 -2.60 -2.83
CA LEU A 25 -5.64 -1.80 -3.05
C LEU A 25 -5.05 -2.01 -4.44
N SER A 26 -4.95 -3.27 -4.90
CA SER A 26 -4.49 -3.58 -6.26
C SER A 26 -5.41 -3.00 -7.33
N ALA A 27 -6.73 -3.07 -7.13
CA ALA A 27 -7.70 -2.45 -8.04
C ALA A 27 -7.52 -0.92 -8.12
N ALA A 28 -7.32 -0.27 -6.96
CA ALA A 28 -7.11 1.17 -6.90
C ALA A 28 -5.80 1.59 -7.61
N LEU A 29 -4.73 0.81 -7.45
CA LEU A 29 -3.44 1.07 -8.11
C LEU A 29 -3.56 0.94 -9.63
N VAL A 30 -4.20 -0.11 -10.14
CA VAL A 30 -4.41 -0.29 -11.58
C VAL A 30 -5.26 0.83 -12.17
N LEU A 31 -6.32 1.25 -11.46
CA LEU A 31 -7.15 2.38 -11.89
C LEU A 31 -6.34 3.68 -11.93
N ALA A 32 -5.48 3.92 -10.93
CA ALA A 32 -4.58 5.07 -10.91
C ALA A 32 -3.64 5.07 -12.12
N GLU A 33 -3.05 3.92 -12.48
CA GLU A 33 -2.15 3.80 -13.64
C GLU A 33 -2.85 3.98 -14.99
N SER A 34 -4.16 3.76 -15.05
CA SER A 34 -4.93 3.79 -16.29
C SER A 34 -5.44 5.18 -16.71
N GLY A 35 -5.41 6.17 -15.81
CA GLY A 35 -6.04 7.48 -16.07
C GLY A 35 -5.76 8.54 -15.02
N ARG A 36 -6.59 9.57 -14.99
CA ARG A 36 -6.46 10.69 -14.04
C ARG A 36 -6.99 10.29 -12.66
N ILE A 37 -6.18 10.46 -11.60
CA ILE A 37 -6.59 10.15 -10.23
C ILE A 37 -7.90 10.85 -9.84
N ALA A 38 -8.06 12.11 -10.22
CA ALA A 38 -9.22 12.91 -9.86
C ALA A 38 -10.55 12.37 -10.44
N ASP A 39 -10.50 11.47 -11.41
CA ASP A 39 -11.68 10.85 -12.02
C ASP A 39 -12.01 9.48 -11.38
N ILE A 40 -11.15 9.00 -10.46
CA ILE A 40 -11.34 7.74 -9.75
C ILE A 40 -12.36 7.92 -8.63
N THR A 41 -13.28 6.96 -8.52
CA THR A 41 -14.31 6.95 -7.48
C THR A 41 -14.33 5.61 -6.76
N ILE A 42 -14.94 5.58 -5.56
CA ILE A 42 -15.20 4.31 -4.86
C ILE A 42 -16.03 3.35 -5.73
N ASN A 43 -16.89 3.87 -6.62
CA ASN A 43 -17.67 3.03 -7.53
C ASN A 43 -16.78 2.32 -8.55
N HIS A 44 -15.81 3.03 -9.13
CA HIS A 44 -14.83 2.43 -10.04
C HIS A 44 -14.05 1.32 -9.33
N ILE A 45 -13.57 1.58 -8.11
CA ILE A 45 -12.82 0.60 -7.32
C ILE A 45 -13.68 -0.61 -6.96
N ALA A 46 -14.92 -0.40 -6.51
CA ALA A 46 -15.84 -1.50 -6.20
C ALA A 46 -16.14 -2.38 -7.42
N LEU A 47 -16.37 -1.76 -8.59
CA LEU A 47 -16.62 -2.48 -9.83
C LEU A 47 -15.40 -3.30 -10.27
N TYR A 48 -14.20 -2.72 -10.20
CA TYR A 48 -12.96 -3.38 -10.64
C TYR A 48 -12.51 -4.48 -9.67
N SER A 49 -12.65 -4.26 -8.36
CA SER A 49 -12.25 -5.23 -7.32
C SER A 49 -13.30 -6.33 -7.08
N GLY A 50 -14.55 -6.13 -7.50
CA GLY A 50 -15.67 -7.02 -7.14
C GLY A 50 -16.09 -6.92 -5.67
N VAL A 51 -15.53 -5.98 -4.89
CA VAL A 51 -15.81 -5.81 -3.47
C VAL A 51 -16.95 -4.81 -3.27
N ALA A 52 -17.92 -5.16 -2.43
CA ALA A 52 -19.05 -4.30 -2.12
C ALA A 52 -18.61 -2.96 -1.52
N LYS A 53 -19.27 -1.86 -1.90
CA LYS A 53 -18.95 -0.50 -1.42
C LYS A 53 -19.01 -0.38 0.11
N SER A 54 -19.97 -1.05 0.76
CA SER A 54 -20.09 -1.07 2.22
C SER A 54 -18.83 -1.63 2.88
N THR A 55 -18.23 -2.66 2.30
CA THR A 55 -16.96 -3.26 2.74
C THR A 55 -15.78 -2.30 2.56
N ILE A 56 -15.77 -1.54 1.46
CA ILE A 56 -14.74 -0.52 1.21
C ILE A 56 -14.89 0.65 2.20
N TYR A 57 -16.09 1.22 2.35
CA TYR A 57 -16.35 2.33 3.26
C TYR A 57 -16.07 2.02 4.73
N ARG A 58 -16.19 0.75 5.14
CA ARG A 58 -15.84 0.31 6.49
C ARG A 58 -14.37 0.57 6.84
N ARG A 59 -13.48 0.54 5.83
CA ARG A 59 -12.03 0.68 5.99
C ARG A 59 -11.50 2.04 5.54
N TRP A 60 -12.06 2.59 4.48
CA TRP A 60 -11.62 3.86 3.92
C TRP A 60 -12.80 4.83 3.81
N PRO A 61 -12.74 6.01 4.45
CA PRO A 61 -13.85 6.96 4.44
C PRO A 61 -14.06 7.65 3.08
N ASN A 62 -13.05 7.65 2.20
CA ASN A 62 -13.10 8.28 0.88
C ASN A 62 -12.10 7.62 -0.09
N VAL A 63 -12.19 7.98 -1.37
CA VAL A 63 -11.35 7.41 -2.44
C VAL A 63 -9.86 7.74 -2.27
N SER A 64 -9.54 8.95 -1.80
CA SER A 64 -8.16 9.39 -1.57
C SER A 64 -7.47 8.52 -0.51
N ALA A 65 -8.19 8.12 0.54
CA ALA A 65 -7.68 7.22 1.56
C ALA A 65 -7.33 5.85 0.97
N VAL A 66 -8.16 5.29 0.07
CA VAL A 66 -7.86 4.01 -0.61
C VAL A 66 -6.60 4.14 -1.48
N LEU A 67 -6.51 5.22 -2.26
CA LEU A 67 -5.39 5.46 -3.17
C LEU A 67 -4.06 5.64 -2.42
N MET A 68 -4.06 6.37 -1.31
CA MET A 68 -2.87 6.53 -0.47
C MET A 68 -2.44 5.20 0.15
N ASP A 69 -3.39 4.43 0.68
CA ASP A 69 -3.09 3.13 1.27
C ASP A 69 -2.57 2.13 0.21
N ALA A 70 -3.12 2.18 -1.00
CA ALA A 70 -2.65 1.37 -2.14
C ALA A 70 -1.23 1.76 -2.57
N PHE A 71 -0.94 3.07 -2.60
CA PHE A 71 0.40 3.56 -2.87
C PHE A 71 1.39 3.11 -1.80
N PHE A 72 1.05 3.23 -0.52
CA PHE A 72 1.92 2.77 0.57
C PHE A 72 2.17 1.26 0.52
N ASP A 73 1.15 0.44 0.27
CA ASP A 73 1.29 -1.02 0.14
C ASP A 73 2.19 -1.40 -1.07
N ASP A 74 2.17 -0.61 -2.15
CA ASP A 74 3.05 -0.83 -3.32
C ASP A 74 4.51 -0.40 -3.08
N ILE A 75 4.75 0.69 -2.34
CA ILE A 75 6.12 1.18 -2.10
C ILE A 75 6.79 0.59 -0.87
N GLU A 76 6.04 0.11 0.12
CA GLU A 76 6.57 -0.47 1.37
C GLU A 76 7.63 -1.56 1.12
N PRO A 77 7.46 -2.51 0.18
CA PRO A 77 8.47 -3.51 -0.13
C PRO A 77 9.78 -2.94 -0.69
N LEU A 78 9.74 -1.74 -1.28
CA LEU A 78 10.90 -1.07 -1.86
C LEU A 78 11.73 -0.33 -0.79
N ILE A 79 11.12 0.00 0.34
CA ILE A 79 11.73 0.65 1.50
C ILE A 79 12.42 -0.43 2.37
N ILE A 80 13.63 -0.83 1.96
CA ILE A 80 14.43 -1.77 2.73
C ILE A 80 15.24 -1.00 3.77
N TYR A 81 14.89 -1.18 5.05
CA TYR A 81 15.73 -0.76 6.17
C TYR A 81 16.69 -1.90 6.54
N ASP A 82 17.95 -1.80 6.12
CA ASP A 82 18.98 -2.74 6.51
C ASP A 82 19.55 -2.36 7.89
N LYS A 83 19.21 -3.16 8.90
CA LYS A 83 19.65 -2.97 10.29
C LYS A 83 21.15 -3.19 10.49
N GLN A 84 21.83 -3.82 9.53
CA GLN A 84 23.27 -4.07 9.57
C GLN A 84 24.07 -2.87 9.05
N MET A 85 23.40 -1.90 8.42
CA MET A 85 24.00 -0.70 7.86
C MET A 85 23.91 0.47 8.85
N PRO A 86 24.91 1.37 8.92
CA PRO A 86 24.77 2.61 9.69
C PRO A 86 23.52 3.40 9.27
N VAL A 87 22.81 3.97 10.25
CA VAL A 87 21.50 4.65 10.05
C VAL A 87 21.53 5.68 8.92
N ILE A 88 22.56 6.52 8.88
CA ILE A 88 22.72 7.57 7.87
C ILE A 88 22.83 6.97 6.46
N GLU A 89 23.47 5.82 6.34
CA GLU A 89 23.71 5.16 5.06
C GLU A 89 22.45 4.42 4.58
N SER A 90 21.75 3.74 5.50
CA SER A 90 20.43 3.17 5.21
C SER A 90 19.45 4.26 4.79
N MET A 91 19.39 5.39 5.51
CA MET A 91 18.57 6.54 5.13
C MET A 91 18.90 7.06 3.73
N ARG A 92 20.19 7.18 3.38
CA ARG A 92 20.61 7.61 2.04
C ARG A 92 20.12 6.66 0.95
N VAL A 93 20.23 5.35 1.16
CA VAL A 93 19.72 4.34 0.23
C VAL A 93 18.20 4.42 0.11
N THR A 94 17.49 4.52 1.23
CA THR A 94 16.03 4.64 1.24
C THR A 94 15.55 5.90 0.52
N ILE A 95 16.17 7.05 0.76
CA ILE A 95 15.81 8.31 0.09
C ILE A 95 16.07 8.21 -1.42
N LYS A 96 17.19 7.60 -1.85
CA LYS A 96 17.46 7.38 -3.28
C LYS A 96 16.39 6.50 -3.93
N LYS A 97 16.03 5.38 -3.31
CA LYS A 97 14.96 4.50 -3.79
C LYS A 97 13.60 5.21 -3.83
N LEU A 98 13.30 6.02 -2.82
CA LEU A 98 12.07 6.81 -2.79
C LEU A 98 12.01 7.82 -3.95
N ILE A 99 13.13 8.50 -4.24
CA ILE A 99 13.23 9.42 -5.38
C ILE A 99 13.03 8.67 -6.69
N GLU A 100 13.68 7.51 -6.87
CA GLU A 100 13.50 6.66 -8.07
C GLU A 100 12.03 6.25 -8.25
N VAL A 101 11.36 5.85 -7.16
CA VAL A 101 9.93 5.51 -7.17
C VAL A 101 9.07 6.71 -7.57
N LEU A 102 9.31 7.89 -6.98
CA LEU A 102 8.58 9.11 -7.28
C LEU A 102 8.86 9.67 -8.68
N GLN A 103 10.01 9.36 -9.27
CA GLN A 103 10.35 9.74 -10.65
C GLN A 103 9.91 8.70 -11.69
N SER A 104 9.59 7.48 -11.25
CA SER A 104 9.05 6.44 -12.11
C SER A 104 7.61 6.76 -12.55
N LYS A 105 7.08 5.94 -13.47
CA LYS A 105 5.67 5.98 -13.89
C LYS A 105 4.68 5.97 -12.71
N ARG A 106 5.10 5.44 -11.55
CA ARG A 106 4.31 5.38 -10.30
C ARG A 106 4.16 6.74 -9.60
N GLY A 107 5.16 7.63 -9.65
CA GLY A 107 5.05 8.95 -9.04
C GLY A 107 4.29 9.97 -9.89
N LEU A 108 4.20 9.73 -11.20
CA LEU A 108 3.37 10.51 -12.13
C LEU A 108 1.87 10.40 -11.84
N LEU A 109 1.46 9.41 -11.03
CA LEU A 109 0.08 9.26 -10.58
C LEU A 109 -0.41 10.50 -9.81
N PHE A 110 0.48 11.19 -9.08
CA PHE A 110 0.14 12.33 -8.21
C PHE A 110 0.26 13.71 -8.87
N ARG A 111 0.37 13.79 -10.21
CA ARG A 111 0.55 15.06 -10.93
C ARG A 111 -0.72 15.58 -11.59
#